data_AF-A0AAV4FRS2-F1
#
_entry.id   AF-A0AAV4FRS2-F1
#
_cell.length_a   1.000
_cell.length_b   1.000
_cell.length_c   1.000
_cell.angle_alpha   90.00
_cell.angle_beta   90.00
_cell.angle_gamma   90.00
#
_symmetry.space_group_name_H-M   'P 1'
#
loop_
_entity.id
_entity.type
_entity.pdbx_description
1 polymer ?
#
loop_
_entity_poly.entity_id
_entity_poly.type
_entity_poly.pdbx_seq_one_letter_code
_entity_poly.pdbx_strand_id
1 'polypeptide(L)'
;MAILFGCQKQENEEKQENKEVEIIATDDTIEALVQKGIDSLGNRANLNYINVSSVTDMRRLFRKSYFKGDISKWDVSRVENMYGMFYKSKFNGDISKWDVSRVEDMQWMFSSSKFDGDISKWNVSSVTRMDGMFYNSKFDGNISNWNVSNVRDMSEMFKESDFKGDISKWKVRVDAYTESMFDDNAPNKPQWYLDRHRPISI
;
A
#
# COMPACT_ATOMS: atom_id res chain seq x y z
N MET A 1 16.95 -25.19 -71.24
CA MET A 1 16.90 -26.08 -70.06
C MET A 1 17.26 -25.22 -68.87
N ALA A 2 16.32 -25.03 -67.96
CA ALA A 2 16.40 -24.12 -66.82
C ALA A 2 17.29 -24.64 -65.68
N ILE A 3 17.39 -23.82 -64.61
CA ILE A 3 17.92 -24.03 -63.24
C ILE A 3 19.24 -23.27 -63.00
N LEU A 4 19.46 -22.46 -61.95
CA LEU A 4 18.67 -21.64 -61.00
C LEU A 4 19.73 -20.88 -60.17
N PHE A 5 19.37 -19.71 -59.64
CA PHE A 5 20.17 -18.85 -58.77
C PHE A 5 20.59 -19.54 -57.45
N GLY A 6 21.75 -19.18 -56.92
CA GLY A 6 22.18 -19.50 -55.56
C GLY A 6 23.18 -18.45 -55.03
N CYS A 7 22.66 -17.32 -54.59
CA CYS A 7 23.38 -16.20 -53.98
C CYS A 7 23.77 -16.55 -52.54
N GLN A 8 25.05 -16.76 -52.25
CA GLN A 8 25.56 -16.81 -50.86
C GLN A 8 25.89 -15.40 -50.40
N LYS A 9 24.87 -14.66 -49.95
CA LYS A 9 25.09 -13.63 -48.94
C LYS A 9 25.14 -14.35 -47.59
N GLN A 10 26.28 -14.23 -46.92
CA GLN A 10 26.36 -14.54 -45.49
C GLN A 10 25.44 -13.57 -44.76
N GLU A 11 24.28 -14.06 -44.34
CA GLU A 11 23.44 -13.42 -43.34
C GLU A 11 24.15 -13.56 -42.00
N ASN A 12 24.87 -12.50 -41.61
CA ASN A 12 25.14 -12.24 -40.21
C ASN A 12 23.79 -11.86 -39.57
N GLU A 13 23.13 -12.84 -38.97
CA GLU A 13 21.98 -12.63 -38.11
C GLU A 13 22.41 -11.79 -36.90
N GLU A 14 22.23 -10.47 -37.00
CA GLU A 14 22.15 -9.59 -35.83
C GLU A 14 20.94 -10.05 -35.00
N LYS A 15 21.20 -10.82 -33.94
CA LYS A 15 20.29 -10.92 -32.80
C LYS A 15 20.28 -9.56 -32.11
N GLN A 16 19.50 -8.64 -32.65
CA GLN A 16 19.13 -7.43 -31.96
C GLN A 16 18.19 -7.85 -30.83
N GLU A 17 18.77 -8.00 -29.64
CA GLU A 17 18.05 -8.16 -28.40
C GLU A 17 17.15 -6.92 -28.25
N ASN A 18 15.87 -7.06 -28.58
CA ASN A 18 14.85 -6.04 -28.34
C ASN A 18 14.74 -5.88 -26.81
N LYS A 19 15.65 -5.10 -26.24
CA LYS A 19 15.58 -4.68 -24.85
C LYS A 19 14.35 -3.77 -24.76
N GLU A 20 13.23 -4.30 -24.29
CA GLU A 20 12.09 -3.49 -23.94
C GLU A 20 12.59 -2.36 -23.04
N VAL A 21 12.32 -1.11 -23.43
CA VAL A 21 12.72 0.04 -22.64
C VAL A 21 11.94 -0.03 -21.33
N GLU A 22 12.67 -0.33 -20.26
CA GLU A 22 12.10 -0.37 -18.92
C GLU A 22 11.56 1.01 -18.55
N ILE A 23 10.29 1.06 -18.15
CA ILE A 23 9.65 2.30 -17.69
C ILE A 23 9.98 2.44 -16.21
N ILE A 24 11.00 3.25 -15.91
CA ILE A 24 11.48 3.49 -14.55
C ILE A 24 10.78 4.74 -14.01
N ALA A 25 10.06 4.58 -12.91
CA ALA A 25 9.43 5.67 -12.18
C ALA A 25 10.37 6.26 -11.13
N THR A 26 10.26 7.57 -10.96
CA THR A 26 10.83 8.39 -9.89
C THR A 26 9.67 9.01 -9.09
N ASP A 27 9.99 9.64 -7.96
CA ASP A 27 8.99 10.38 -7.17
C ASP A 27 8.25 11.43 -8.02
N ASP A 28 8.96 12.08 -8.96
CA ASP A 28 8.38 13.08 -9.87
C ASP A 28 7.51 12.51 -11.00
N THR A 29 7.69 11.23 -11.35
CA THR A 29 7.09 10.66 -12.58
C THR A 29 6.07 9.56 -12.33
N ILE A 30 6.06 8.93 -11.14
CA ILE A 30 5.18 7.80 -10.84
C ILE A 30 3.70 8.12 -11.08
N GLU A 31 3.23 9.30 -10.64
CA GLU A 31 1.82 9.68 -10.80
C GLU A 31 1.42 9.75 -12.28
N ALA A 32 2.22 10.41 -13.11
CA ALA A 32 1.96 10.55 -14.54
C ALA A 32 2.01 9.19 -15.27
N LEU A 33 2.95 8.32 -14.90
CA LEU A 33 3.09 6.99 -15.50
C LEU A 33 1.91 6.09 -15.15
N VAL A 34 1.50 6.08 -13.88
CA VAL A 34 0.32 5.34 -13.41
C VAL A 34 -0.94 5.84 -14.09
N GLN A 35 -1.15 7.16 -14.14
CA GLN A 35 -2.33 7.75 -14.77
C GLN A 35 -2.39 7.40 -16.26
N LYS A 36 -1.27 7.55 -16.98
CA LYS A 36 -1.17 7.15 -18.39
C LYS A 36 -1.49 5.66 -18.61
N GLY A 37 -1.01 4.80 -17.71
CA GLY A 37 -1.31 3.37 -17.74
C GLY A 37 -2.80 3.09 -17.57
N ILE A 38 -3.44 3.73 -16.59
CA ILE A 38 -4.89 3.60 -16.34
C ILE A 38 -5.70 4.15 -17.51
N ASP A 39 -5.33 5.29 -18.08
CA ASP A 39 -6.04 5.91 -19.20
C ASP A 39 -5.95 5.06 -20.47
N SER A 40 -4.80 4.42 -20.69
CA SER A 40 -4.53 3.62 -21.90
C SER A 40 -5.09 2.20 -21.82
N LEU A 41 -5.06 1.59 -20.63
CA LEU A 41 -5.36 0.17 -20.42
C LEU A 41 -6.62 -0.06 -19.58
N GLY A 42 -7.20 1.00 -19.02
CA GLY A 42 -8.39 1.00 -18.19
C GLY A 42 -8.14 0.70 -16.71
N ASN A 43 -9.20 0.78 -15.91
CA ASN A 43 -9.14 0.60 -14.46
C ASN A 43 -8.74 -0.80 -13.97
N ARG A 44 -8.58 -1.78 -14.85
CA ARG A 44 -8.11 -3.15 -14.53
C ARG A 44 -6.71 -3.43 -15.08
N ALA A 45 -6.00 -2.39 -15.51
CA ALA A 45 -4.67 -2.51 -16.11
C ALA A 45 -3.69 -3.27 -15.20
N ASN A 46 -2.83 -4.07 -15.82
CA ASN A 46 -1.62 -4.56 -15.16
C ASN A 46 -0.55 -3.48 -15.28
N LEU A 47 -0.16 -2.86 -14.16
CA LEU A 47 0.83 -1.78 -14.11
C LEU A 47 2.21 -2.27 -13.61
N ASN A 48 2.43 -3.59 -13.55
CA ASN A 48 3.71 -4.16 -13.12
C ASN A 48 4.85 -3.94 -14.14
N TYR A 49 4.57 -3.37 -15.30
CA TYR A 49 5.61 -2.95 -16.26
C TYR A 49 6.30 -1.63 -15.85
N ILE A 50 5.72 -0.91 -14.87
CA ILE A 50 6.33 0.30 -14.29
C ILE A 50 7.26 -0.16 -13.17
N ASN A 51 8.56 0.04 -13.35
CA ASN A 51 9.54 -0.18 -12.29
C ASN A 51 9.47 0.99 -11.29
N VAL A 52 9.03 0.70 -10.06
CA VAL A 52 8.91 1.68 -8.96
C VAL A 52 10.01 1.55 -7.91
N SER A 53 11.04 0.72 -8.15
CA SER A 53 12.08 0.38 -7.16
C SER A 53 12.93 1.56 -6.70
N SER A 54 12.85 2.72 -7.36
CA SER A 54 13.55 3.96 -6.97
C SER A 54 12.64 4.99 -6.30
N VAL A 55 11.33 4.71 -6.20
CA VAL A 55 10.33 5.62 -5.63
C VAL A 55 10.38 5.54 -4.11
N THR A 56 10.42 6.70 -3.46
CA THR A 56 10.37 6.88 -2.00
C THR A 56 9.03 7.43 -1.53
N ASP A 57 8.27 8.06 -2.43
CA ASP A 57 7.01 8.74 -2.11
C ASP A 57 5.85 8.25 -2.98
N MET A 58 4.87 7.60 -2.37
CA MET A 58 3.63 7.15 -3.01
C MET A 58 2.39 7.84 -2.45
N ARG A 59 2.55 9.03 -1.85
CA ARG A 59 1.44 9.75 -1.24
C ARG A 59 0.30 9.92 -2.24
N ARG A 60 -0.92 9.53 -1.83
CA ARG A 60 -2.17 9.74 -2.57
C ARG A 60 -2.23 9.16 -3.99
N LEU A 61 -1.30 8.27 -4.38
CA LEU A 61 -1.17 7.78 -5.76
C LEU A 61 -2.46 7.19 -6.36
N PHE A 62 -3.27 6.51 -5.54
CA PHE A 62 -4.57 5.95 -5.94
C PHE A 62 -5.75 6.57 -5.18
N ARG A 63 -5.59 7.79 -4.65
CA ARG A 63 -6.62 8.50 -3.90
C ARG A 63 -7.88 8.70 -4.76
N LYS A 64 -9.03 8.23 -4.28
CA LYS A 64 -10.34 8.26 -4.97
C LYS A 64 -10.32 7.58 -6.35
N SER A 65 -9.33 6.73 -6.62
CA SER A 65 -9.19 6.06 -7.91
C SER A 65 -10.22 4.94 -8.09
N TYR A 66 -10.66 4.74 -9.33
CA TYR A 66 -11.44 3.57 -9.75
C TYR A 66 -10.57 2.36 -10.11
N PHE A 67 -9.24 2.50 -10.02
CA PHE A 67 -8.29 1.45 -10.30
C PHE A 67 -8.51 0.21 -9.41
N LYS A 68 -8.45 -0.95 -10.04
CA LYS A 68 -8.64 -2.30 -9.49
C LYS A 68 -7.66 -3.29 -10.14
N GLY A 69 -6.67 -2.77 -10.86
CA GLY A 69 -5.72 -3.56 -11.63
C GLY A 69 -4.61 -4.15 -10.76
N ASP A 70 -3.60 -4.69 -11.42
CA ASP A 70 -2.52 -5.43 -10.78
C ASP A 70 -1.26 -4.56 -10.62
N ILE A 71 -0.80 -4.46 -9.37
CA ILE A 71 0.46 -3.82 -8.91
C ILE A 71 1.21 -4.73 -7.93
N SER A 72 0.89 -6.03 -7.92
CA SER A 72 1.39 -7.00 -6.93
C SER A 72 2.90 -7.23 -7.02
N LYS A 73 3.55 -6.87 -8.13
CA LYS A 73 5.00 -7.04 -8.36
C LYS A 73 5.80 -5.78 -8.13
N TRP A 74 5.18 -4.68 -7.71
CA TRP A 74 5.91 -3.47 -7.37
C TRP A 74 6.87 -3.69 -6.22
N ASP A 75 8.14 -3.34 -6.44
CA ASP A 75 9.15 -3.27 -5.38
C ASP A 75 9.00 -1.93 -4.66
N VAL A 76 8.34 -1.97 -3.50
CA VAL A 76 8.11 -0.80 -2.64
C VAL A 76 9.11 -0.71 -1.47
N SER A 77 10.19 -1.49 -1.51
CA SER A 77 11.15 -1.60 -0.39
C SER A 77 11.90 -0.30 -0.06
N ARG A 78 11.84 0.70 -0.94
CA ARG A 78 12.40 2.05 -0.74
C ARG A 78 11.35 3.11 -0.36
N VAL A 79 10.07 2.76 -0.36
CA VAL A 79 9.00 3.72 -0.06
C VAL A 79 9.02 4.07 1.41
N GLU A 80 9.02 5.37 1.70
CA GLU A 80 9.00 5.95 3.03
C GLU A 80 7.63 6.58 3.33
N ASN A 81 6.91 7.05 2.30
CA ASN A 81 5.62 7.72 2.44
C ASN A 81 4.49 7.04 1.64
N MET A 82 3.47 6.54 2.35
CA MET A 82 2.24 5.99 1.77
C MET A 82 0.97 6.74 2.22
N TYR A 83 1.13 7.99 2.66
CA TYR A 83 0.05 8.86 3.11
C TYR A 83 -1.12 8.83 2.12
N GLY A 84 -2.29 8.36 2.57
CA GLY A 84 -3.54 8.36 1.81
C GLY A 84 -3.48 7.67 0.45
N MET A 85 -2.54 6.75 0.21
CA MET A 85 -2.31 6.12 -1.09
C MET A 85 -3.59 5.51 -1.68
N PHE A 86 -4.41 4.84 -0.86
CA PHE A 86 -5.68 4.22 -1.27
C PHE A 86 -6.91 4.88 -0.62
N TYR A 87 -6.80 6.11 -0.13
CA TYR A 87 -7.93 6.83 0.47
C TYR A 87 -9.10 6.93 -0.51
N LYS A 88 -10.28 6.42 -0.12
CA LYS A 88 -11.49 6.33 -0.97
C LYS A 88 -11.30 5.56 -2.29
N SER A 89 -10.29 4.69 -2.38
CA SER A 89 -9.99 3.91 -3.58
C SER A 89 -10.95 2.72 -3.75
N LYS A 90 -11.12 2.27 -5.00
CA LYS A 90 -11.77 0.99 -5.34
C LYS A 90 -10.81 -0.20 -5.36
N PHE A 91 -9.52 0.05 -5.16
CA PHE A 91 -8.49 -0.97 -5.17
C PHE A 91 -8.75 -2.05 -4.10
N ASN A 92 -8.59 -3.31 -4.50
CA ASN A 92 -8.62 -4.48 -3.62
C ASN A 92 -7.72 -5.61 -4.17
N GLY A 93 -6.61 -5.23 -4.80
CA GLY A 93 -5.64 -6.17 -5.36
C GLY A 93 -4.69 -6.71 -4.29
N ASP A 94 -3.98 -7.78 -4.62
CA ASP A 94 -2.99 -8.39 -3.72
C ASP A 94 -1.75 -7.50 -3.57
N ILE A 95 -1.48 -7.11 -2.32
CA ILE A 95 -0.28 -6.37 -1.87
C ILE A 95 0.37 -7.05 -0.66
N SER A 96 0.03 -8.32 -0.41
CA SER A 96 0.49 -9.11 0.75
C SER A 96 2.02 -9.32 0.76
N LYS A 97 2.66 -9.22 -0.41
CA LYS A 97 4.10 -9.42 -0.61
C LYS A 97 4.93 -8.13 -0.59
N TRP A 98 4.29 -6.97 -0.45
CA TRP A 98 5.01 -5.71 -0.39
C TRP A 98 5.90 -5.63 0.85
N ASP A 99 7.16 -5.26 0.64
CA ASP A 99 8.08 -4.94 1.74
C ASP A 99 7.88 -3.47 2.14
N VAL A 100 7.09 -3.25 3.19
CA VAL A 100 6.81 -1.92 3.75
C VAL A 100 7.74 -1.54 4.91
N SER A 101 8.86 -2.25 5.08
CA SER A 101 9.74 -2.09 6.26
C SER A 101 10.41 -0.72 6.39
N ARG A 102 10.41 0.09 5.33
CA ARG A 102 10.92 1.48 5.35
C ARG A 102 9.83 2.54 5.43
N VAL A 103 8.56 2.16 5.35
CA VAL A 103 7.46 3.14 5.38
C VAL A 103 7.37 3.75 6.77
N GLU A 104 7.39 5.08 6.83
CA GLU A 104 7.27 5.87 8.06
C GLU A 104 5.87 6.48 8.22
N ASP A 105 5.17 6.75 7.12
CA ASP A 105 3.86 7.41 7.08
C ASP A 105 2.82 6.53 6.34
N MET A 106 1.82 6.06 7.08
CA MET A 106 0.66 5.33 6.55
C MET A 106 -0.68 6.02 6.88
N GLN A 107 -0.67 7.32 7.19
CA GLN A 107 -1.90 8.02 7.58
C GLN A 107 -2.95 7.91 6.48
N TRP A 108 -4.20 7.65 6.86
CA TRP A 108 -5.35 7.59 5.94
C TRP A 108 -5.22 6.58 4.78
N MET A 109 -4.22 5.70 4.78
CA MET A 109 -3.86 4.88 3.61
C MET A 109 -5.05 4.10 3.05
N PHE A 110 -5.87 3.48 3.91
CA PHE A 110 -7.05 2.69 3.53
C PHE A 110 -8.37 3.29 4.02
N SER A 111 -8.39 4.56 4.42
CA SER A 111 -9.64 5.16 4.89
C SER A 111 -10.68 5.24 3.78
N SER A 112 -11.92 4.83 4.10
CA SER A 112 -13.02 4.70 3.14
C SER A 112 -12.69 3.86 1.90
N SER A 113 -11.68 2.99 1.98
CA SER A 113 -11.25 2.11 0.90
C SER A 113 -12.16 0.87 0.79
N LYS A 114 -12.08 0.19 -0.36
CA LYS A 114 -12.65 -1.15 -0.56
C LYS A 114 -11.70 -2.28 -0.15
N PHE A 115 -10.48 -1.94 0.26
CA PHE A 115 -9.44 -2.90 0.58
C PHE A 115 -9.79 -3.76 1.80
N ASP A 116 -9.72 -5.09 1.64
CA ASP A 116 -9.88 -6.12 2.68
C ASP A 116 -8.82 -7.24 2.57
N GLY A 117 -7.76 -7.01 1.80
CA GLY A 117 -6.71 -8.00 1.53
C GLY A 117 -5.78 -8.28 2.72
N ASP A 118 -5.04 -9.40 2.64
CA ASP A 118 -4.09 -9.82 3.68
C ASP A 118 -2.85 -8.93 3.73
N ILE A 119 -2.65 -8.29 4.89
CA ILE A 119 -1.46 -7.49 5.24
C ILE A 119 -0.84 -7.95 6.57
N SER A 120 -1.16 -9.18 7.00
CA SER A 120 -0.71 -9.73 8.28
C SER A 120 0.81 -9.89 8.37
N LYS A 121 1.49 -10.00 7.23
CA LYS A 121 2.95 -10.18 7.11
C LYS A 121 3.74 -8.88 6.97
N TRP A 122 3.07 -7.73 6.86
CA TRP A 122 3.75 -6.45 6.74
C TRP A 122 4.60 -6.14 7.98
N ASN A 123 5.86 -5.77 7.74
CA ASN A 123 6.73 -5.25 8.79
C ASN A 123 6.50 -3.74 8.94
N VAL A 124 5.65 -3.35 9.89
CA VAL A 124 5.33 -1.93 10.16
C VAL A 124 6.21 -1.28 11.24
N SER A 125 7.34 -1.91 11.60
CA SER A 125 8.16 -1.45 12.73
C SER A 125 8.79 -0.07 12.55
N SER A 126 8.93 0.43 11.32
CA SER A 126 9.43 1.78 11.04
C SER A 126 8.32 2.85 11.02
N VAL A 127 7.04 2.45 11.01
CA VAL A 127 5.92 3.38 10.88
C VAL A 127 5.81 4.23 12.14
N THR A 128 5.68 5.55 11.94
CA THR A 128 5.50 6.53 13.02
C THR A 128 4.12 7.15 13.05
N ARG A 129 3.35 7.11 11.94
CA ARG A 129 2.00 7.66 11.85
C ARG A 129 1.03 6.71 11.15
N MET A 130 -0.08 6.39 11.82
CA MET A 130 -1.16 5.52 11.35
C MET A 130 -2.57 6.11 11.59
N ASP A 131 -2.67 7.41 11.92
CA ASP A 131 -3.97 8.04 12.13
C ASP A 131 -4.88 7.87 10.91
N GLY A 132 -6.13 7.52 11.21
CA GLY A 132 -7.16 7.26 10.24
C GLY A 132 -6.85 6.16 9.23
N MET A 133 -5.82 5.30 9.41
CA MET A 133 -5.42 4.33 8.38
C MET A 133 -6.57 3.45 7.89
N PHE A 134 -7.47 3.02 8.79
CA PHE A 134 -8.67 2.23 8.48
C PHE A 134 -9.97 2.95 8.85
N TYR A 135 -9.97 4.29 8.94
CA TYR A 135 -11.18 5.07 9.23
C TYR A 135 -12.28 4.78 8.20
N ASN A 136 -13.47 4.39 8.67
CA ASN A 136 -14.60 4.01 7.80
C ASN A 136 -14.21 2.94 6.76
N SER A 137 -13.45 1.94 7.18
CA SER A 137 -13.01 0.82 6.34
C SER A 137 -13.76 -0.47 6.66
N LYS A 138 -13.87 -1.34 5.64
CA LYS A 138 -14.37 -2.71 5.78
C LYS A 138 -13.32 -3.72 6.24
N PHE A 139 -12.07 -3.27 6.38
CA PHE A 139 -10.96 -4.13 6.73
C PHE A 139 -11.16 -4.78 8.11
N ASP A 140 -11.12 -6.11 8.15
CA ASP A 140 -11.20 -6.93 9.36
C ASP A 140 -10.05 -7.94 9.50
N GLY A 141 -9.00 -7.78 8.67
CA GLY A 141 -7.86 -8.68 8.59
C GLY A 141 -7.01 -8.74 9.87
N ASN A 142 -6.26 -9.85 10.03
CA ASN A 142 -5.44 -10.07 11.21
C ASN A 142 -4.15 -9.22 11.18
N ILE A 143 -4.05 -8.27 12.12
CA ILE A 143 -2.87 -7.41 12.34
C ILE A 143 -2.30 -7.55 13.77
N SER A 144 -2.66 -8.63 14.47
CA SER A 144 -2.24 -8.88 15.86
C SER A 144 -0.72 -8.96 16.04
N ASN A 145 0.02 -9.31 14.98
CA ASN A 145 1.48 -9.46 14.97
C ASN A 145 2.24 -8.17 14.64
N TRP A 146 1.57 -7.08 14.29
CA TRP A 146 2.23 -5.83 13.95
C TRP A 146 3.00 -5.24 15.13
N ASN A 147 4.23 -4.81 14.87
CA ASN A 147 5.02 -4.06 15.85
C ASN A 147 4.73 -2.56 15.72
N VAL A 148 3.80 -2.05 16.53
CA VAL A 148 3.40 -0.63 16.54
C VAL A 148 4.17 0.22 17.57
N SER A 149 5.28 -0.29 18.13
CA SER A 149 6.01 0.39 19.22
C SER A 149 6.69 1.70 18.83
N ASN A 150 6.77 2.02 17.54
CA ASN A 150 7.27 3.31 17.04
C ASN A 150 6.16 4.29 16.63
N VAL A 151 4.90 3.85 16.60
CA VAL A 151 3.78 4.68 16.15
C VAL A 151 3.45 5.73 17.20
N ARG A 152 3.42 6.99 16.77
CA ARG A 152 3.16 8.18 17.60
C ARG A 152 1.70 8.63 17.51
N ASP A 153 1.01 8.35 16.41
CA ASP A 153 -0.38 8.72 16.21
C ASP A 153 -1.18 7.55 15.59
N MET A 154 -2.23 7.13 16.29
CA MET A 154 -3.21 6.12 15.87
C MET A 154 -4.63 6.65 16.07
N SER A 155 -4.80 7.97 16.16
CA SER A 155 -6.12 8.59 16.29
C SER A 155 -7.02 8.18 15.14
N GLU A 156 -8.29 7.91 15.44
CA GLU A 156 -9.31 7.51 14.46
C GLU A 156 -8.99 6.28 13.59
N MET A 157 -7.94 5.50 13.92
CA MET A 157 -7.45 4.42 13.06
C MET A 157 -8.53 3.39 12.69
N PHE A 158 -9.42 3.04 13.63
CA PHE A 158 -10.51 2.08 13.47
C PHE A 158 -11.89 2.67 13.71
N LYS A 159 -12.01 4.00 13.77
CA LYS A 159 -13.30 4.68 13.95
C LYS A 159 -14.17 4.47 12.71
N GLU A 160 -15.45 4.20 12.92
CA GLU A 160 -16.44 3.79 11.90
C GLU A 160 -16.04 2.55 11.08
N SER A 161 -15.09 1.73 11.55
CA SER A 161 -14.61 0.56 10.81
C SER A 161 -15.29 -0.75 11.23
N ASP A 162 -15.27 -1.74 10.34
CA ASP A 162 -15.74 -3.11 10.64
C ASP A 162 -14.72 -3.93 11.47
N PHE A 163 -13.57 -3.33 11.84
CA PHE A 163 -12.44 -4.03 12.45
C PHE A 163 -12.80 -4.66 13.81
N LYS A 164 -12.58 -5.97 13.94
CA LYS A 164 -12.85 -6.76 15.15
C LYS A 164 -11.62 -7.55 15.64
N GLY A 165 -10.45 -7.32 15.05
CA GLY A 165 -9.25 -8.08 15.34
C GLY A 165 -8.75 -7.88 16.77
N ASP A 166 -8.14 -8.93 17.34
CA ASP A 166 -7.49 -8.85 18.65
C ASP A 166 -6.11 -8.19 18.53
N ILE A 167 -5.99 -6.99 19.09
CA ILE A 167 -4.73 -6.22 19.18
C ILE A 167 -4.28 -6.02 20.64
N SER A 168 -4.74 -6.87 21.55
CA SER A 168 -4.38 -6.82 22.98
C SER A 168 -2.87 -6.91 23.24
N LYS A 169 -2.13 -7.57 22.34
CA LYS A 169 -0.67 -7.79 22.43
C LYS A 169 0.16 -6.63 21.91
N TRP A 170 -0.45 -5.61 21.31
CA TRP A 170 0.30 -4.48 20.77
C TRP A 170 1.04 -3.73 21.89
N LYS A 171 2.33 -3.49 21.67
CA LYS A 171 3.14 -2.62 22.51
C LYS A 171 3.02 -1.19 22.00
N VAL A 172 2.12 -0.43 22.59
CA VAL A 172 1.87 0.97 22.19
C VAL A 172 2.74 1.91 23.01
N ARG A 173 3.36 2.91 22.37
CA ARG A 173 4.13 3.93 23.10
C ARG A 173 3.29 4.61 24.16
N VAL A 174 3.90 4.94 25.30
CA VAL A 174 3.19 5.62 26.41
C VAL A 174 2.67 7.00 25.99
N ASP A 175 3.37 7.68 25.08
CA ASP A 175 3.06 9.01 24.55
C ASP A 175 2.33 8.98 23.20
N ALA A 176 1.93 7.80 22.71
CA ALA A 176 1.17 7.72 21.46
C ALA A 176 -0.21 8.35 21.62
N TYR A 177 -0.59 9.18 20.65
CA TYR A 177 -1.92 9.74 20.53
C TYR A 177 -2.90 8.68 20.01
N THR A 178 -3.87 8.32 20.84
CA THR A 178 -4.85 7.24 20.55
C THR A 178 -6.30 7.73 20.65
N GLU A 179 -6.52 9.03 20.73
CA GLU A 179 -7.86 9.58 20.90
C GLU A 179 -8.79 9.17 19.76
N SER A 180 -10.02 8.81 20.11
CA SER A 180 -11.05 8.39 19.15
C SER A 180 -10.62 7.24 18.22
N MET A 181 -9.63 6.42 18.59
CA MET A 181 -9.15 5.31 17.74
C MET A 181 -10.26 4.31 17.40
N PHE A 182 -11.23 4.14 18.30
CA PHE A 182 -12.39 3.27 18.15
C PHE A 182 -13.68 4.04 18.39
N ASP A 183 -14.79 3.57 17.80
CA ASP A 183 -16.13 4.04 18.15
C ASP A 183 -16.45 3.80 19.63
N ASP A 184 -17.29 4.63 20.23
CA ASP A 184 -17.69 4.52 21.64
C ASP A 184 -18.24 3.12 21.97
N ASN A 185 -18.99 2.54 21.05
CA ASN A 185 -19.63 1.22 21.20
C ASN A 185 -18.82 0.05 20.61
N ALA A 186 -17.57 0.27 20.20
CA ALA A 186 -16.75 -0.80 19.62
C ALA A 186 -16.53 -1.94 20.65
N PRO A 187 -16.84 -3.21 20.30
CA PRO A 187 -16.86 -4.31 21.27
C PRO A 187 -15.47 -4.81 21.70
N ASN A 188 -14.43 -4.61 20.88
CA ASN A 188 -13.11 -5.23 21.04
C ASN A 188 -12.01 -4.21 21.35
N LYS A 189 -12.30 -3.23 22.21
CA LYS A 189 -11.28 -2.27 22.68
C LYS A 189 -10.25 -3.00 23.56
N PRO A 190 -8.95 -2.94 23.26
CA PRO A 190 -7.93 -3.61 24.05
C PRO A 190 -7.71 -2.89 25.39
N GLN A 191 -7.24 -3.64 26.41
CA GLN A 191 -7.05 -3.10 27.77
C GLN A 191 -6.14 -1.86 27.81
N TRP A 192 -5.04 -1.87 27.04
CA TRP A 192 -4.12 -0.74 26.94
C TRP A 192 -4.78 0.54 26.43
N TYR A 193 -5.86 0.44 25.65
CA TYR A 193 -6.63 1.58 25.17
C TYR A 193 -7.56 2.08 26.28
N LEU A 194 -8.29 1.15 26.91
CA LEU A 194 -9.22 1.49 27.99
C LEU A 194 -8.51 2.17 29.16
N ASP A 195 -7.31 1.71 29.51
CA ASP A 195 -6.53 2.27 30.62
C ASP A 195 -6.11 3.72 30.39
N ARG A 196 -5.91 4.14 29.13
CA ARG A 196 -5.51 5.52 28.76
C ARG A 196 -6.66 6.52 28.80
N HIS A 197 -7.89 6.04 28.57
CA HIS A 197 -9.07 6.90 28.45
C HIS A 197 -10.04 6.70 29.62
N ARG A 198 -9.57 6.16 30.75
CA ARG A 198 -10.39 6.12 31.97
C ARG A 198 -10.67 7.55 32.42
N PRO A 199 -11.92 7.89 32.75
CA PRO A 199 -12.21 9.15 33.41
C PRO A 199 -11.39 9.22 34.69
N ILE A 200 -10.67 10.33 34.89
CA ILE A 200 -10.01 10.60 36.18
C ILE A 200 -11.15 10.71 37.20
N SER A 201 -11.18 9.76 38.13
CA SER A 201 -12.11 9.84 39.26
C SER A 201 -11.61 10.97 40.17
N ILE A 202 -12.33 12.09 40.21
CA ILE A 202 -12.09 13.21 41.13
C ILE A 202 -12.70 12.88 42.48
#